data_AF-A0A3D0JRJ4-F1
#
_entry.id   AF-A0A3D0JRJ4-F1
#
_cell.length_a   1.000
_cell.length_b   1.000
_cell.length_c   1.000
_cell.angle_alpha   90.00
_cell.angle_beta   90.00
_cell.angle_gamma   90.00
#
_symmetry.space_group_name_H-M   'P 1'
#
loop_
_entity.id
_entity.type
_entity.pdbx_description
1 polymer ?
#
loop_
_entity_poly.entity_id
_entity_poly.type
_entity_poly.pdbx_seq_one_letter_code
_entity_poly.pdbx_strand_id
1 'polypeptide(L)'
;MQAVTLYTTAYCPYCINAKALLTRKGVTYEEIDVSRSPELMAQMLQRSKRRSVPQIFIGEQHVGGFDDLAALERAGKLDALLQD
;
A
#
# COMPACT_ATOMS: atom_id res chain seq x y z
N MET A 1 0.98 -13.64 -8.96
CA MET A 1 0.07 -12.61 -8.40
C MET A 1 0.42 -12.43 -6.95
N GLN A 2 1.10 -11.33 -6.65
CA GLN A 2 1.70 -11.12 -5.34
C GLN A 2 0.67 -10.66 -4.32
N ALA A 3 0.92 -11.01 -3.06
CA ALA A 3 0.16 -10.49 -1.94
C ALA A 3 0.39 -8.98 -1.82
N VAL A 4 -0.68 -8.20 -1.69
CA VAL A 4 -0.58 -6.76 -1.48
C VAL A 4 -0.98 -6.43 -0.05
N THR A 5 -0.11 -5.75 0.68
CA THR A 5 -0.41 -5.23 2.02
C THR A 5 -0.47 -3.71 1.96
N LEU A 6 -1.54 -3.14 2.50
CA LEU A 6 -1.80 -1.71 2.53
C LEU A 6 -2.00 -1.24 3.98
N TYR A 7 -1.02 -0.51 4.52
CA TYR A 7 -1.18 0.16 5.80
C TYR A 7 -1.94 1.48 5.63
N THR A 8 -2.98 1.69 6.44
CA THR A 8 -3.92 2.81 6.30
C THR A 8 -4.28 3.44 7.65
N THR A 9 -5.03 4.53 7.58
CA THR A 9 -5.88 4.99 8.68
C THR A 9 -7.30 5.24 8.17
N ALA A 10 -8.28 5.29 9.08
CA ALA A 10 -9.68 5.53 8.74
C ALA A 10 -9.92 6.85 7.98
N TYR A 11 -9.13 7.88 8.27
CA TYR A 11 -9.28 9.22 7.70
C TYR A 11 -8.03 9.63 6.92
N CYS A 12 -7.84 9.03 5.74
CA CYS A 12 -6.75 9.41 4.85
C CYS A 12 -7.20 9.37 3.38
N PRO A 13 -7.26 10.52 2.67
CA PRO A 13 -7.67 10.55 1.26
C PRO A 13 -6.70 9.77 0.36
N TYR A 14 -5.40 9.77 0.66
CA TYR A 14 -4.42 9.00 -0.08
C TYR A 14 -4.60 7.49 0.06
N CYS A 15 -5.05 7.01 1.24
CA CYS A 15 -5.38 5.60 1.43
C CYS A 15 -6.60 5.22 0.57
N ILE A 16 -7.62 6.07 0.51
CA ILE A 16 -8.81 5.83 -0.33
C ILE A 16 -8.40 5.73 -1.80
N ASN A 17 -7.54 6.62 -2.28
CA ASN A 17 -7.07 6.59 -3.66
C ASN A 17 -6.23 5.35 -3.97
N ALA A 18 -5.34 4.92 -3.05
CA ALA A 18 -4.57 3.69 -3.20
C ALA A 18 -5.47 2.46 -3.32
N LYS A 19 -6.47 2.34 -2.43
CA LYS A 19 -7.48 1.28 -2.48
C LYS A 19 -8.24 1.28 -3.80
N ALA A 20 -8.72 2.45 -4.24
CA ALA A 20 -9.46 2.57 -5.48
C ALA A 20 -8.63 2.14 -6.70
N LEU A 21 -7.35 2.49 -6.73
CA LEU A 21 -6.42 2.08 -7.79
C LEU A 21 -6.24 0.56 -7.80
N LEU A 22 -5.94 -0.06 -6.64
CA LEU A 22 -5.77 -1.52 -6.53
C LEU A 22 -7.06 -2.28 -6.86
N THR A 23 -8.22 -1.78 -6.42
CA THR A 23 -9.52 -2.35 -6.76
C THR A 23 -9.81 -2.27 -8.26
N ARG A 24 -9.45 -1.16 -8.94
CA ARG A 24 -9.57 -1.06 -10.40
C ARG A 24 -8.68 -2.06 -11.14
N LYS A 25 -7.54 -2.43 -10.55
CA LYS A 25 -6.67 -3.51 -11.06
C LYS A 25 -7.20 -4.92 -10.80
N GLY A 26 -8.31 -5.05 -10.06
CA GLY A 26 -8.87 -6.35 -9.70
C GLY A 26 -8.03 -7.11 -8.67
N VAL A 27 -7.18 -6.41 -7.92
CA VAL A 27 -6.27 -7.02 -6.95
C VAL A 27 -6.90 -7.00 -5.56
N THR A 28 -6.87 -8.15 -4.89
CA THR A 28 -7.17 -8.26 -3.46
C THR A 28 -5.97 -7.83 -2.63
N TYR A 29 -6.20 -7.05 -1.59
CA TYR A 29 -5.16 -6.59 -0.67
C TYR A 29 -5.59 -6.80 0.78
N GLU A 30 -4.60 -7.03 1.63
CA GLU A 30 -4.75 -6.96 3.09
C GLU A 30 -4.64 -5.50 3.52
N GLU A 31 -5.68 -5.00 4.17
CA GLU A 31 -5.68 -3.67 4.76
C GLU A 31 -5.34 -3.73 6.26
N ILE A 32 -4.31 -3.00 6.67
CA ILE A 32 -3.91 -2.88 8.08
C ILE A 32 -4.11 -1.43 8.53
N ASP A 33 -5.16 -1.20 9.31
CA ASP A 33 -5.44 0.10 9.91
C ASP A 33 -4.55 0.33 11.14
N VAL A 34 -3.49 1.14 10.97
CA VAL A 34 -2.50 1.40 12.01
C VAL A 34 -3.05 2.28 13.15
N SER A 35 -4.23 2.87 12.98
CA SER A 35 -4.87 3.65 14.05
C SER A 35 -5.47 2.78 15.15
N ARG A 36 -5.65 1.48 14.90
CA ARG A 36 -6.26 0.55 15.85
C ARG A 36 -5.34 0.15 17.00
N SER A 37 -4.03 0.19 16.81
CA SER A 37 -3.06 -0.14 17.85
C SER A 37 -1.70 0.50 17.58
N PRO A 38 -1.00 1.01 18.61
CA PRO A 38 0.39 1.46 18.50
C PRO A 38 1.35 0.38 17.95
N GLU A 39 1.04 -0.89 18.18
CA GLU A 39 1.86 -2.01 17.69
C GLU A 39 1.81 -2.12 16.17
N LEU A 40 0.66 -1.86 15.55
CA LEU A 40 0.52 -1.87 14.09
C LEU A 40 1.29 -0.71 13.45
N MET A 41 1.26 0.46 14.08
CA MET A 41 2.10 1.59 13.69
C MET A 41 3.59 1.25 13.82
N ALA A 42 4.00 0.59 14.91
CA ALA A 42 5.39 0.17 15.11
C ALA A 42 5.84 -0.86 14.05
N GLN A 43 4.99 -1.83 13.72
CA GLN A 43 5.25 -2.79 12.64
C GLN A 43 5.40 -2.10 11.27
N MET A 44 4.47 -1.20 10.92
CA MET A 44 4.56 -0.40 9.70
C MET A 44 5.87 0.40 9.66
N LEU A 45 6.24 1.05 10.77
CA LEU A 45 7.47 1.82 10.89
C LEU A 45 8.72 0.96 10.73
N GLN A 46 8.74 -0.21 11.36
CA GLN A 46 9.88 -1.12 11.28
C GLN A 46 10.08 -1.61 9.85
N ARG A 47 8.99 -1.94 9.14
CA ARG A 47 9.01 -2.49 7.78
C ARG A 47 9.26 -1.42 6.72
N SER A 48 8.60 -0.27 6.81
CA SER A 48 8.64 0.81 5.78
C SER A 48 9.71 1.87 6.03
N LYS A 49 10.20 1.99 7.27
CA LYS A 49 11.02 3.12 7.74
C LYS A 49 10.35 4.50 7.54
N ARG A 50 9.03 4.53 7.32
CA ARG A 50 8.22 5.75 7.09
C ARG A 50 7.09 5.83 8.12
N ARG A 51 6.76 7.06 8.55
CA ARG A 51 5.68 7.34 9.52
C ARG A 51 4.34 7.67 8.87
N SER A 52 4.33 8.02 7.59
CA SER A 52 3.12 8.44 6.88
C SER A 52 2.34 7.23 6.38
N VAL A 53 1.03 7.37 6.28
CA VAL A 53 0.17 6.46 5.50
C VAL A 53 -0.23 7.11 4.18
N PRO A 54 -0.57 6.32 3.14
CA PRO A 54 -0.48 4.86 3.08
C PRO A 54 0.97 4.37 2.99
N GLN A 55 1.20 3.13 3.43
CA GLN A 55 2.40 2.36 3.07
C GLN A 55 1.97 1.08 2.35
N ILE A 56 2.44 0.89 1.12
CA ILE A 56 2.06 -0.21 0.22
C ILE A 56 3.24 -1.16 0.05
N PHE A 57 2.96 -2.45 0.17
CA PHE A 57 3.87 -3.54 -0.13
C PHE A 57 3.23 -4.46 -1.16
N ILE A 58 4.04 -4.92 -2.12
CA ILE A 58 3.66 -5.94 -3.10
C ILE A 58 4.68 -7.06 -2.94
N GLY A 59 4.22 -8.21 -2.44
CA GLY A 59 5.09 -9.25 -1.91
C GLY A 59 6.01 -8.71 -0.80
N GLU A 60 7.30 -8.92 -0.98
CA GLU A 60 8.35 -8.39 -0.09
C GLU A 60 8.77 -6.96 -0.45
N GLN A 61 8.38 -6.45 -1.62
CA GLN A 61 8.81 -5.15 -2.10
C GLN A 61 8.01 -4.01 -1.45
N HIS A 62 8.74 -3.09 -0.81
CA HIS A 62 8.17 -1.83 -0.34
C HIS A 62 7.99 -0.87 -1.52
N VAL A 63 6.74 -0.58 -1.88
CA VAL A 63 6.40 0.37 -2.96
C VAL A 63 6.50 1.80 -2.45
N GLY A 64 6.03 2.06 -1.23
CA GLY A 64 5.98 3.40 -0.64
C GLY A 64 4.55 3.91 -0.46
N GLY A 65 4.32 5.17 -0.77
CA GLY A 65 3.02 5.84 -0.61
C GLY A 65 2.14 5.75 -1.87
N PHE A 66 1.03 6.50 -1.85
CA PHE A 66 0.13 6.55 -3.00
C PHE A 66 0.82 7.14 -4.25
N ASP A 67 1.64 8.17 -4.08
CA ASP A 67 2.34 8.80 -5.21
C ASP A 67 3.29 7.83 -5.91
N ASP A 68 3.98 6.99 -5.13
CA ASP A 68 4.88 5.94 -5.63
C ASP A 68 4.07 4.88 -6.44
N LEU A 69 2.94 4.43 -5.89
CA LEU A 69 2.04 3.49 -6.56
C LEU A 69 1.45 4.08 -7.86
N ALA A 70 0.98 5.33 -7.82
CA ALA A 70 0.44 6.02 -8.97
C ALA A 70 1.51 6.32 -10.02
N ALA A 71 2.77 6.51 -9.62
CA ALA A 71 3.90 6.64 -10.55
C ALA A 71 4.17 5.31 -11.29
N LEU A 72 4.14 4.17 -10.59
CA LEU A 72 4.26 2.85 -11.22
C LEU A 72 3.14 2.58 -12.21
N GLU A 73 1.91 2.96 -11.87
CA GLU A 73 0.76 2.82 -12.76
C GLU A 73 0.89 3.67 -14.02
N ARG A 74 1.22 4.95 -13.86
CA ARG A 74 1.44 5.86 -15.01
C ARG A 74 2.61 5.40 -15.89
N ALA A 75 3.59 4.72 -15.31
CA ALA A 75 4.71 4.14 -16.04
C ALA A 75 4.37 2.79 -16.71
N GLY A 76 3.17 2.24 -16.51
CA GLY A 76 2.77 0.93 -17.02
C GLY A 76 3.50 -0.25 -16.39
N LYS A 77 4.12 -0.05 -15.21
CA LYS A 77 4.95 -1.05 -14.52
C LYS A 77 4.22 -1.78 -13.39
N LEU A 78 3.09 -1.23 -12.95
CA LEU A 78 2.37 -1.78 -11.80
C LEU A 78 1.85 -3.20 -12.07
N ASP A 79 1.30 -3.46 -13.26
CA ASP A 79 0.72 -4.76 -13.58
C ASP A 79 1.75 -5.88 -13.58
N ALA A 80 2.96 -5.62 -14.09
CA ALA A 80 4.06 -6.57 -14.04
C ALA A 80 4.43 -6.90 -12.58
N LEU A 81 4.61 -5.86 -11.75
CA LEU A 81 4.95 -6.03 -10.34
C LEU A 81 3.88 -6.81 -9.55
N LEU A 82 2.61 -6.65 -9.92
CA LEU A 82 1.51 -7.40 -9.31
C LEU A 82 1.47 -8.87 -9.76
N GLN A 83 2.01 -9.20 -10.92
CA GLN A 83 1.95 -10.52 -11.54
C GLN A 83 3.14 -11.42 -11.25
N ASP A 84 4.30 -10.83 -10.94
CA ASP A 84 5.53 -11.52 -10.49
C ASP A 84 5.28 -12.49 -9.30
#